data_AF-A0A955GC98-F1
#
_entry.id   AF-A0A955GC98-F1
#
_cell.length_a   1.000
_cell.length_b   1.000
_cell.length_c   1.000
_cell.angle_alpha   90.00
_cell.angle_beta   90.00
_cell.angle_gamma   90.00
#
_symmetry.space_group_name_H-M   'P 1'
#
loop_
_entity.id
_entity.type
_entity.pdbx_description
1 polymer ?
#
loop_
_entity_poly.entity_id
_entity_poly.type
_entity_poly.pdbx_seq_one_letter_code
_entity_poly.pdbx_strand_id
1 'polypeptide(L)'
;MARRIFSHVLITLAVFFLIATFFTFLVDNVLLNTDKLTSALKNSGVNTEITNILPDIATKDAPIEELENMKQQIIRIVDQDFVTTKVTNLTSSLSEFLKKGTPEPTIDLSDFPQKLQAAGIEVDQKMIDDFTKPIEINEDGQLDKLHDFYETFTKIKIAGVIICILLLIGEWFVAEKGKKLQRIGRIFLHTSIWLFFFWVITVFLPVTFTNKLNSPKEGDIDTTELIKSAVKAIQNLISPYMLGTAIVFGVIAAVLYILRKYIPKNKQGASQSPKPQSASKA
;
A
#
# COMPACT_ATOMS: atom_id res chain seq x y z
N MET A 1 -31.52 -3.91 26.38
CA MET A 1 -31.19 -3.07 25.21
C MET A 1 -29.72 -2.62 25.21
N ALA A 2 -29.21 -2.03 26.31
CA ALA A 2 -27.81 -1.56 26.46
C ALA A 2 -26.73 -2.60 26.08
N ARG A 3 -26.83 -3.85 26.55
CA ARG A 3 -25.85 -4.92 26.23
C ARG A 3 -25.74 -5.26 24.74
N ARG A 4 -26.84 -5.11 23.98
CA ARG A 4 -26.88 -5.38 22.53
C ARG A 4 -26.24 -4.23 21.75
N ILE A 5 -26.49 -2.99 22.17
CA ILE A 5 -25.88 -1.79 21.59
C ILE A 5 -24.37 -1.79 21.85
N PHE A 6 -23.95 -2.05 23.09
CA PHE A 6 -22.54 -2.13 23.47
C PHE A 6 -21.78 -3.21 22.67
N SER A 7 -22.42 -4.36 22.44
CA SER A 7 -21.88 -5.42 21.59
C SER A 7 -21.69 -4.98 20.13
N HIS A 8 -22.63 -4.23 19.55
CA HIS A 8 -22.47 -3.75 18.18
C HIS A 8 -21.36 -2.72 18.07
N VAL A 9 -21.25 -1.79 19.03
CA VAL A 9 -20.16 -0.82 19.08
C VAL A 9 -18.80 -1.52 19.19
N LEU A 10 -18.68 -2.53 20.06
CA LEU A 10 -17.45 -3.33 20.20
C LEU A 10 -17.04 -4.02 18.89
N ILE A 11 -18.00 -4.64 18.19
CA ILE A 11 -17.73 -5.30 16.91
C ILE A 11 -17.30 -4.27 15.86
N THR A 12 -18.01 -3.15 15.73
CA THR A 12 -17.68 -2.10 14.75
C THR A 12 -16.29 -1.52 15.02
N LEU A 13 -15.96 -1.23 16.29
CA LEU A 13 -14.63 -0.76 16.67
C LEU A 13 -13.57 -1.81 16.36
N ALA A 14 -13.81 -3.09 16.69
CA ALA A 14 -12.87 -4.16 16.41
C ALA A 14 -12.61 -4.31 14.90
N VAL A 15 -13.65 -4.23 14.08
CA VAL A 15 -13.52 -4.24 12.61
C VAL A 15 -12.70 -3.05 12.14
N PHE A 16 -12.98 -1.84 12.63
CA PHE A 16 -12.23 -0.64 12.28
C PHE A 16 -10.75 -0.76 12.63
N PHE A 17 -10.41 -1.14 13.86
CA PHE A 17 -9.02 -1.28 14.29
C PHE A 17 -8.31 -2.42 13.56
N LEU A 18 -9.00 -3.52 13.22
CA LEU A 18 -8.43 -4.60 12.43
C LEU A 18 -8.12 -4.16 10.99
N ILE A 19 -9.00 -3.37 10.37
CA ILE A 19 -8.77 -2.78 9.03
C ILE A 19 -7.62 -1.78 9.10
N ALA A 20 -7.63 -0.85 10.07
CA ALA A 20 -6.57 0.14 10.24
C ALA A 20 -5.21 -0.52 10.45
N THR A 21 -5.16 -1.57 11.28
CA THR A 21 -3.96 -2.39 11.48
C THR A 21 -3.53 -3.06 10.19
N PHE A 22 -4.45 -3.60 9.40
CA PHE A 22 -4.09 -4.18 8.11
C PHE A 22 -3.47 -3.14 7.15
N PHE A 23 -4.04 -1.94 7.05
CA PHE A 23 -3.48 -0.87 6.22
C PHE A 23 -2.10 -0.43 6.71
N THR A 24 -1.84 -0.42 8.03
CA THR A 24 -0.51 -0.09 8.54
C THR A 24 0.53 -1.13 8.17
N PHE A 25 0.19 -2.42 8.26
CA PHE A 25 1.07 -3.49 7.78
C PHE A 25 1.27 -3.44 6.26
N LEU A 26 0.26 -3.03 5.50
CA LEU A 26 0.34 -2.89 4.05
C LEU A 26 1.31 -1.79 3.64
N VAL A 27 1.31 -0.64 4.31
CA VAL A 27 2.28 0.44 4.03
C VAL A 27 3.72 -0.07 4.24
N ASP A 28 4.03 -0.66 5.39
CA ASP A 28 5.40 -1.06 5.73
C ASP A 28 5.92 -2.21 4.86
N ASN A 29 5.11 -3.25 4.70
CA ASN A 29 5.55 -4.50 4.09
C ASN A 29 5.35 -4.53 2.58
N VAL A 30 4.63 -3.56 2.02
CA VAL A 30 4.27 -3.55 0.62
C VAL A 30 4.66 -2.24 -0.04
N LEU A 31 4.11 -1.10 0.41
CA LEU A 31 4.37 0.19 -0.25
C LEU A 31 5.80 0.69 -0.03
N LEU A 32 6.30 0.57 1.20
CA LEU A 32 7.67 0.96 1.56
C LEU A 32 8.63 -0.23 1.53
N ASN A 33 8.29 -1.30 0.82
CA ASN A 33 9.22 -2.39 0.57
C ASN A 33 9.86 -2.16 -0.80
N THR A 34 11.13 -1.78 -0.82
CA THR A 34 11.88 -1.43 -2.02
C THR A 34 11.80 -2.52 -3.09
N ASP A 35 11.97 -3.79 -2.73
CA ASP A 35 11.95 -4.90 -3.68
C ASP A 35 10.58 -5.04 -4.36
N LYS A 36 9.50 -4.94 -3.57
CA LYS A 36 8.12 -5.04 -4.08
C LYS A 36 7.74 -3.83 -4.91
N LEU A 37 8.09 -2.63 -4.47
CA LEU A 37 7.78 -1.39 -5.19
C LEU A 37 8.55 -1.34 -6.50
N THR A 38 9.86 -1.61 -6.49
CA THR A 38 10.69 -1.68 -7.70
C THR A 38 10.18 -2.75 -8.67
N SER A 39 9.83 -3.94 -8.17
CA SER A 39 9.25 -5.01 -8.99
C SER A 39 7.90 -4.59 -9.59
N ALA A 40 7.05 -3.91 -8.82
CA ALA A 40 5.75 -3.44 -9.30
C ALA A 40 5.90 -2.36 -10.39
N LEU A 41 6.82 -1.42 -10.22
CA LEU A 41 7.14 -0.38 -11.22
C LEU A 41 7.67 -1.01 -12.51
N LYS A 42 8.64 -1.93 -12.39
CA LYS A 42 9.21 -2.67 -13.53
C LYS A 42 8.14 -3.48 -14.28
N ASN A 43 7.38 -4.32 -13.57
CA ASN A 43 6.40 -5.22 -14.17
C ASN A 43 5.20 -4.49 -14.77
N SER A 44 4.95 -3.25 -14.35
CA SER A 44 3.84 -2.45 -14.85
C SER A 44 4.23 -1.55 -16.02
N GLY A 45 5.50 -1.54 -16.43
CA GLY A 45 5.99 -0.80 -17.58
C GLY A 45 6.47 0.61 -17.28
N VAL A 46 6.50 1.05 -16.02
CA VAL A 46 6.88 2.43 -15.66
C VAL A 46 8.27 2.78 -16.18
N ASN A 47 9.25 1.88 -16.02
CA ASN A 47 10.61 2.12 -16.50
C ASN A 47 10.64 2.25 -18.03
N THR A 48 9.87 1.44 -18.74
CA THR A 48 9.76 1.49 -20.20
C THR A 48 9.14 2.82 -20.64
N GLU A 49 8.06 3.27 -20.00
CA GLU A 49 7.42 4.54 -20.34
C GLU A 49 8.31 5.74 -20.02
N ILE A 50 9.08 5.69 -18.92
CA ILE A 50 10.09 6.72 -18.64
C ILE A 50 11.16 6.73 -19.75
N THR A 51 11.70 5.57 -20.13
CA THR A 51 12.67 5.47 -21.23
C THR A 51 12.12 6.05 -22.54
N ASN A 52 10.85 5.83 -22.84
CA ASN A 52 10.22 6.32 -24.08
C ASN A 52 10.00 7.85 -24.07
N ILE A 53 9.59 8.41 -22.92
CA ILE A 53 9.18 9.81 -22.81
C ILE A 53 10.37 10.73 -22.52
N LEU A 54 11.42 10.24 -21.86
CA LEU A 54 12.56 11.06 -21.44
C LEU A 54 13.24 11.83 -22.60
N PRO A 55 13.47 11.24 -23.79
CA PRO A 55 14.02 11.98 -24.92
C PRO A 55 13.14 13.16 -25.34
N ASP A 56 11.81 12.99 -25.33
CA ASP A 56 10.87 14.05 -25.65
C ASP A 56 10.87 15.16 -24.59
N ILE A 57 10.98 14.80 -23.31
CA ILE A 57 11.09 15.77 -22.21
C ILE A 57 12.39 16.57 -22.32
N ALA A 58 13.51 15.87 -22.49
CA ALA A 58 14.84 16.48 -22.52
C ALA A 58 15.07 17.36 -23.75
N THR A 59 14.28 17.17 -24.82
CA THR A 59 14.41 17.94 -26.07
C THR A 59 13.24 18.88 -26.35
N LYS A 60 12.34 19.10 -25.38
CA LYS A 60 11.12 19.92 -25.54
C LYS A 60 11.41 21.32 -26.09
N ASP A 61 12.51 21.93 -25.67
CA ASP A 61 12.90 23.29 -26.05
C ASP A 61 14.02 23.33 -27.11
N ALA A 62 14.39 22.19 -27.69
CA ALA A 62 15.47 22.10 -28.66
C ALA A 62 15.04 22.66 -30.05
N PRO A 63 15.99 23.24 -30.82
CA PRO A 63 15.73 23.62 -32.21
C PRO A 63 15.30 22.41 -33.06
N ILE A 64 14.32 22.61 -33.95
CA ILE A 64 13.75 21.55 -34.82
C ILE A 64 14.84 20.82 -35.62
N GLU A 65 15.87 21.55 -36.06
CA GLU A 65 16.97 21.03 -36.88
C GLU A 65 17.88 20.06 -36.12
N GLU A 66 17.97 20.18 -34.79
CA GLU A 66 18.81 19.36 -33.92
C GLU A 66 18.01 18.27 -33.18
N LEU A 67 16.68 18.44 -33.11
CA LEU A 67 15.76 17.64 -32.31
C LEU A 67 15.94 16.12 -32.51
N GLU A 68 15.90 15.64 -33.74
CA GLU A 68 15.97 14.21 -34.02
C GLU A 68 17.35 13.63 -33.66
N ASN A 69 18.42 14.38 -33.92
CA ASN A 69 19.77 13.95 -33.57
C ASN A 69 19.93 13.87 -32.04
N MET A 70 19.48 14.89 -31.31
CA MET A 70 19.52 14.91 -29.85
C MET A 70 18.70 13.76 -29.24
N LYS A 71 17.50 13.48 -29.77
CA LYS A 71 16.70 12.32 -29.32
C LYS A 71 17.42 11.01 -29.52
N GLN A 72 18.01 10.79 -30.70
CA GLN A 72 18.76 9.55 -31.00
C GLN A 72 19.98 9.39 -30.07
N GLN A 73 20.66 10.49 -29.72
CA GLN A 73 21.75 10.48 -28.75
C GLN A 73 21.25 10.10 -27.35
N ILE A 74 20.17 10.73 -26.87
CA ILE A 74 19.59 10.42 -25.56
C ILE A 74 19.14 8.97 -25.47
N ILE A 75 18.46 8.44 -26.50
CA ILE A 75 17.99 7.05 -26.54
C ILE A 75 19.16 6.04 -26.42
N ARG A 76 20.33 6.36 -27.00
CA ARG A 76 21.50 5.49 -26.90
C ARG A 76 22.11 5.43 -25.51
N ILE A 77 21.86 6.44 -24.68
CA ILE A 77 22.55 6.64 -23.39
C ILE A 77 21.60 6.31 -22.23
N VAL A 78 20.36 6.76 -22.35
CA VAL A 78 19.26 6.50 -21.41
C VAL A 78 18.49 5.27 -21.87
N ASP A 79 19.16 4.12 -21.79
CA ASP A 79 18.53 2.83 -22.03
C ASP A 79 17.65 2.39 -20.85
N GLN A 80 16.96 1.27 -21.03
CA GLN A 80 16.07 0.70 -20.01
C GLN A 80 16.81 0.27 -18.74
N ASP A 81 18.08 -0.14 -18.85
CA ASP A 81 18.90 -0.57 -17.72
C ASP A 81 19.34 0.61 -16.86
N PHE A 82 19.69 1.73 -17.50
CA PHE A 82 19.97 3.00 -16.84
C PHE A 82 18.74 3.47 -16.07
N VAL A 83 17.58 3.58 -16.72
CA VAL A 83 16.34 4.00 -16.05
C VAL A 83 15.99 3.04 -14.91
N THR A 84 16.11 1.74 -15.11
CA THR A 84 15.83 0.75 -14.06
C THR A 84 16.74 0.93 -12.86
N THR A 85 18.02 1.17 -13.08
CA THR A 85 18.99 1.42 -12.01
C THR A 85 18.63 2.69 -11.23
N LYS A 86 18.34 3.80 -11.94
CA LYS A 86 17.98 5.07 -11.30
C LYS A 86 16.67 4.98 -10.53
N VAL A 87 15.63 4.37 -11.10
CA VAL A 87 14.35 4.15 -10.43
C VAL A 87 14.52 3.27 -9.19
N THR A 88 15.35 2.22 -9.26
CA THR A 88 15.62 1.34 -8.11
C THR A 88 16.32 2.10 -6.97
N ASN A 89 17.37 2.85 -7.29
CA ASN A 89 18.12 3.64 -6.31
C ASN A 89 17.23 4.70 -5.66
N LEU A 90 16.45 5.43 -6.47
CA LEU A 90 15.49 6.42 -6.00
C LEU A 90 14.43 5.79 -5.09
N THR A 91 13.86 4.65 -5.49
CA THR A 91 12.86 3.93 -4.69
C THR A 91 13.43 3.51 -3.34
N SER A 92 14.68 3.02 -3.32
CA SER A 92 15.36 2.65 -2.09
C SER A 92 15.59 3.86 -1.19
N SER A 93 16.11 4.94 -1.76
CA SER A 93 16.42 6.18 -1.04
C SER A 93 15.15 6.84 -0.47
N LEU A 94 14.07 6.95 -1.26
CA LEU A 94 12.77 7.43 -0.81
C LEU A 94 12.19 6.55 0.31
N SER A 95 12.24 5.22 0.15
CA SER A 95 11.76 4.32 1.20
C SER A 95 12.57 4.47 2.49
N GLU A 96 13.87 4.69 2.42
CA GLU A 96 14.71 4.90 3.59
C GLU A 96 14.41 6.23 4.27
N PHE A 97 14.36 7.31 3.48
CA PHE A 97 13.99 8.64 3.95
C PHE A 97 12.62 8.65 4.63
N LEU A 98 11.58 8.09 4.00
CA LEU A 98 10.24 8.05 4.59
C LEU A 98 10.23 7.33 5.95
N LYS A 99 11.09 6.31 6.13
CA LYS A 99 11.16 5.53 7.38
C LYS A 99 12.00 6.19 8.47
N LYS A 100 13.10 6.85 8.10
CA LYS A 100 14.15 7.30 9.04
C LYS A 100 14.30 8.83 9.10
N GLY A 101 13.72 9.55 8.16
CA GLY A 101 13.91 10.99 7.93
C GLY A 101 15.27 11.33 7.30
N THR A 102 16.15 10.34 7.10
CA THR A 102 17.50 10.52 6.53
C THR A 102 18.00 9.21 5.87
N PRO A 103 18.91 9.28 4.89
CA PRO A 103 19.41 10.48 4.20
C PRO A 103 18.37 11.06 3.24
N GLU A 104 18.58 12.30 2.79
CA GLU A 104 17.70 12.96 1.80
C GLU A 104 17.64 12.13 0.50
N PRO A 105 16.44 11.99 -0.10
CA PRO A 105 16.28 11.25 -1.32
C PRO A 105 16.89 12.02 -2.48
N THR A 106 17.81 11.36 -3.18
CA THR A 106 18.52 11.97 -4.31
C THR A 106 18.55 11.05 -5.52
N ILE A 107 18.67 11.65 -6.70
CA ILE A 107 19.02 10.95 -7.94
C ILE A 107 20.46 11.28 -8.26
N ASP A 108 21.33 10.28 -8.08
CA ASP A 108 22.72 10.35 -8.52
C ASP A 108 22.80 10.15 -10.04
N LEU A 109 23.38 11.12 -10.75
CA LEU A 109 23.62 11.09 -12.20
C LEU A 109 25.12 11.16 -12.55
N SER A 110 26.01 10.94 -11.58
CA SER A 110 27.46 11.05 -11.77
C SER A 110 28.05 10.07 -12.79
N ASP A 111 27.35 8.98 -13.08
CA ASP A 111 27.68 8.00 -14.12
C ASP A 111 27.24 8.44 -15.54
N PHE A 112 26.37 9.45 -15.65
CA PHE A 112 25.83 9.92 -16.92
C PHE A 112 26.92 10.51 -17.84
N PRO A 113 27.82 11.40 -17.38
CA PRO A 113 28.94 11.88 -18.20
C PRO A 113 29.83 10.77 -18.78
N GLN A 114 30.09 9.72 -18.01
CA GLN A 114 30.89 8.58 -18.49
C GLN A 114 30.16 7.80 -19.59
N LYS A 115 28.84 7.64 -19.46
CA LYS A 115 28.00 7.03 -20.49
C LYS A 115 27.93 7.88 -21.77
N LEU A 116 27.87 9.21 -21.65
CA LEU A 116 27.96 10.13 -22.78
C LEU A 116 29.30 9.97 -23.53
N GLN A 117 30.42 9.97 -22.80
CA GLN A 117 31.76 9.78 -23.36
C GLN A 117 31.90 8.41 -24.05
N ALA A 118 31.39 7.34 -23.43
CA ALA A 118 31.40 6.00 -24.02
C ALA A 118 30.56 5.90 -25.31
N ALA A 119 29.54 6.75 -25.44
CA ALA A 119 28.73 6.87 -26.66
C ALA A 119 29.37 7.78 -27.74
N GLY A 120 30.57 8.32 -27.49
CA GLY A 120 31.29 9.20 -28.41
C GLY A 120 30.81 10.66 -28.39
N ILE A 121 30.08 11.07 -27.35
CA ILE A 121 29.64 12.46 -27.16
C ILE A 121 30.71 13.21 -26.39
N GLU A 122 31.08 14.39 -26.89
CA GLU A 122 32.03 15.27 -26.22
C GLU A 122 31.39 15.84 -24.95
N VAL A 123 32.07 15.62 -23.82
CA VAL A 123 31.63 16.07 -22.50
C VAL A 123 32.67 17.05 -21.98
N ASP A 124 32.27 18.30 -21.79
CA ASP A 124 33.14 19.32 -21.21
C ASP A 124 33.17 19.24 -19.67
N GLN A 125 34.12 19.94 -19.06
CA GLN A 125 34.28 19.93 -17.60
C GLN A 125 33.03 20.48 -16.89
N LYS A 126 32.34 21.45 -17.51
CA LYS A 126 31.12 22.04 -16.97
C LYS A 126 30.01 20.99 -16.85
N MET A 127 29.81 20.17 -17.88
CA MET A 127 28.86 19.07 -17.87
C MET A 127 29.21 18.04 -16.79
N ILE A 128 30.50 17.70 -16.64
CA ILE A 128 30.95 16.81 -15.55
C ILE A 128 30.56 17.41 -14.19
N ASP A 129 30.88 18.68 -13.96
CA ASP A 129 30.61 19.36 -12.69
C ASP A 129 29.09 19.46 -12.38
N ASP A 130 28.27 19.68 -13.42
CA ASP A 130 26.81 19.77 -13.29
C ASP A 130 26.16 18.41 -12.94
N PHE A 131 26.64 17.30 -13.51
CA PHE A 131 26.10 15.95 -13.25
C PHE A 131 26.74 15.23 -12.06
N THR A 132 27.84 15.73 -11.51
CA THR A 132 28.47 15.18 -10.30
C THR A 132 27.67 15.54 -9.04
N LYS A 133 26.84 16.58 -9.10
CA LYS A 133 25.93 16.95 -8.00
C LYS A 133 24.65 16.12 -8.10
N PRO A 134 24.29 15.35 -7.06
CA PRO A 134 23.05 14.59 -7.08
C PRO A 134 21.85 15.55 -7.07
N ILE A 135 20.78 15.16 -7.76
CA ILE A 135 19.53 15.93 -7.77
C ILE A 135 18.78 15.63 -6.48
N GLU A 136 18.50 16.66 -5.68
CA GLU A 136 17.71 16.55 -4.45
C GLU A 136 16.22 16.47 -4.79
N ILE A 137 15.53 15.49 -4.20
CA ILE A 137 14.09 15.27 -4.46
C ILE A 137 13.22 15.99 -3.42
N ASN A 138 13.80 16.40 -2.30
CA ASN A 138 13.14 17.08 -1.19
C ASN A 138 13.56 18.55 -1.03
N GLU A 139 13.90 19.25 -2.11
CA GLU A 139 14.40 20.64 -2.01
C GLU A 139 13.44 21.59 -1.28
N ASP A 140 12.13 21.31 -1.33
CA ASP A 140 11.07 22.13 -0.72
C ASP A 140 10.57 21.59 0.64
N GLY A 141 11.19 20.52 1.16
CA GLY A 141 10.82 19.87 2.43
C GLY A 141 9.42 19.23 2.41
N GLN A 142 8.78 19.05 1.25
CA GLN A 142 7.45 18.45 1.21
C GLN A 142 7.44 16.98 1.62
N LEU A 143 8.55 16.26 1.41
CA LEU A 143 8.65 14.86 1.81
C LEU A 143 8.78 14.70 3.34
N ASP A 144 9.22 15.74 4.06
CA ASP A 144 9.27 15.74 5.53
C ASP A 144 7.90 15.46 6.13
N LYS A 145 6.83 16.01 5.52
CA LYS A 145 5.45 15.76 5.93
C LYS A 145 5.05 14.29 5.79
N LEU A 146 5.58 13.61 4.78
CA LEU A 146 5.34 12.18 4.58
C LEU A 146 6.11 11.35 5.60
N HIS A 147 7.33 11.77 5.98
CA HIS A 147 8.07 11.18 7.08
C HIS A 147 7.35 11.37 8.42
N ASP A 148 6.94 12.58 8.76
CA ASP A 148 6.19 12.90 9.98
C ASP A 148 4.88 12.09 10.07
N PHE A 149 4.18 11.98 8.93
CA PHE A 149 3.01 11.13 8.80
C PHE A 149 3.36 9.68 9.10
N TYR A 150 4.44 9.14 8.51
CA TYR A 150 4.90 7.78 8.74
C TYR A 150 5.31 7.51 10.21
N GLU A 151 6.00 8.45 10.85
CA GLU A 151 6.41 8.33 12.26
C GLU A 151 5.18 8.29 13.18
N THR A 152 4.23 9.20 12.96
CA THR A 152 2.94 9.24 13.67
C THR A 152 2.15 7.95 13.43
N PHE A 153 2.11 7.50 12.18
CA PHE A 153 1.43 6.28 11.77
C PHE A 153 2.04 5.03 12.41
N THR A 154 3.36 4.98 12.57
CA THR A 154 4.08 3.88 13.26
C THR A 154 3.71 3.80 14.73
N LYS A 155 3.59 4.95 15.42
CA LYS A 155 3.12 5.01 16.83
C LYS A 155 1.68 4.51 16.94
N ILE A 156 0.80 4.95 16.03
CA ILE A 156 -0.61 4.54 15.98
C ILE A 156 -0.75 3.04 15.68
N LYS A 157 0.10 2.46 14.83
CA LYS A 157 0.09 1.03 14.48
C LYS A 157 0.16 0.13 15.72
N ILE A 158 1.12 0.37 16.62
CA ILE A 158 1.30 -0.45 17.83
C ILE A 158 0.08 -0.31 18.75
N ALA A 159 -0.37 0.93 18.97
CA ALA A 159 -1.57 1.20 19.76
C ALA A 159 -2.80 0.52 19.17
N GLY A 160 -2.97 0.55 17.85
CA GLY A 160 -4.06 -0.08 17.12
C GLY A 160 -4.09 -1.60 17.27
N VAL A 161 -2.93 -2.26 17.20
CA VAL A 161 -2.80 -3.71 17.46
C VAL A 161 -3.24 -4.05 18.89
N ILE A 162 -2.73 -3.31 19.88
CA ILE A 162 -3.08 -3.53 21.30
C ILE A 162 -4.57 -3.33 21.51
N ILE A 163 -5.15 -2.24 21.00
CA ILE A 163 -6.59 -1.95 21.09
C ILE A 163 -7.39 -3.05 20.40
N CYS A 164 -6.98 -3.52 19.22
CA CYS A 164 -7.65 -4.62 18.52
C CYS A 164 -7.68 -5.90 19.37
N ILE A 165 -6.56 -6.27 19.99
CA ILE A 165 -6.49 -7.44 20.89
C ILE A 165 -7.41 -7.24 22.10
N LEU A 166 -7.37 -6.07 22.74
CA LEU A 166 -8.23 -5.75 23.89
C LEU A 166 -9.71 -5.77 23.51
N LEU A 167 -10.09 -5.31 22.32
CA LEU A 167 -11.47 -5.36 21.83
C LEU A 167 -11.91 -6.80 21.57
N LEU A 168 -11.05 -7.66 21.01
CA LEU A 168 -11.34 -9.09 20.83
C LEU A 168 -11.51 -9.81 22.17
N ILE A 169 -10.66 -9.51 23.15
CA ILE A 169 -10.76 -10.04 24.52
C ILE A 169 -12.03 -9.53 25.19
N GLY A 170 -12.30 -8.23 25.12
CA GLY A 170 -13.52 -7.61 25.67
C GLY A 170 -14.77 -8.23 25.07
N GLU A 171 -14.79 -8.43 23.75
CA GLU A 171 -15.89 -9.10 23.06
C GLU A 171 -16.06 -10.56 23.54
N TRP A 172 -14.96 -11.27 23.77
CA TRP A 172 -14.97 -12.64 24.32
C TRP A 172 -15.55 -12.72 25.74
N PHE A 173 -15.31 -11.71 26.58
CA PHE A 173 -15.84 -11.64 27.96
C PHE A 173 -17.30 -11.20 28.00
N VAL A 174 -17.70 -10.23 27.17
CA VAL A 174 -19.09 -9.74 27.11
C VAL A 174 -20.02 -10.78 26.45
N ALA A 175 -19.48 -11.62 25.57
CA ALA A 175 -20.21 -12.67 24.90
C ALA A 175 -20.78 -13.73 25.85
N GLU A 176 -22.09 -13.97 25.70
CA GLU A 176 -22.77 -15.08 26.38
C GLU A 176 -22.10 -16.42 26.04
N LYS A 177 -22.06 -17.33 27.03
CA LYS A 177 -21.54 -18.70 26.83
C LYS A 177 -22.27 -19.34 25.64
N GLY A 178 -21.53 -19.86 24.66
CA GLY A 178 -22.07 -20.44 23.42
C GLY A 178 -22.24 -19.48 22.23
N LYS A 179 -22.08 -18.15 22.43
CA LYS A 179 -22.08 -17.14 21.35
C LYS A 179 -20.71 -16.53 21.06
N LYS A 180 -19.68 -16.89 21.83
CA LYS A 180 -18.32 -16.32 21.72
C LYS A 180 -17.72 -16.45 20.33
N LEU A 181 -17.61 -17.69 19.82
CA LEU A 181 -17.07 -17.97 18.48
C LEU A 181 -17.87 -17.28 17.37
N GLN A 182 -19.20 -17.19 17.51
CA GLN A 182 -20.03 -16.49 16.53
C GLN A 182 -19.72 -14.99 16.50
N ARG A 183 -19.51 -14.37 17.66
CA ARG A 183 -19.25 -12.93 17.75
C ARG A 183 -17.88 -12.58 17.20
N ILE A 184 -16.84 -13.34 17.56
CA ILE A 184 -15.51 -13.19 16.96
C ILE A 184 -15.54 -13.46 15.46
N GLY A 185 -16.24 -14.52 15.02
CA GLY A 185 -16.39 -14.82 13.59
C GLY A 185 -17.08 -13.71 12.80
N ARG A 186 -18.00 -12.94 13.40
CA ARG A 186 -18.59 -11.77 12.74
C ARG A 186 -17.59 -10.64 12.52
N ILE A 187 -16.66 -10.41 13.44
CA ILE A 187 -15.62 -9.38 13.27
C ILE A 187 -14.80 -9.73 12.02
N PHE A 188 -14.28 -10.96 11.94
CA PHE A 188 -13.53 -11.41 10.76
C PHE A 188 -14.36 -11.40 9.47
N LEU A 189 -15.63 -11.79 9.52
CA LEU A 189 -16.52 -11.74 8.36
C LEU A 189 -16.73 -10.30 7.87
N HIS A 190 -17.02 -9.36 8.76
CA HIS A 190 -17.21 -7.96 8.39
C HIS A 190 -15.92 -7.34 7.85
N THR A 191 -14.78 -7.63 8.47
CA THR A 191 -13.48 -7.19 7.94
C THR A 191 -13.20 -7.79 6.57
N SER A 192 -13.49 -9.08 6.36
CA SER A 192 -13.37 -9.74 5.04
C SER A 192 -14.21 -9.03 3.97
N ILE A 193 -15.47 -8.72 4.28
CA ILE A 193 -16.36 -7.99 3.37
C ILE A 193 -15.81 -6.59 3.05
N TRP A 194 -15.36 -5.83 4.06
CA TRP A 194 -14.79 -4.50 3.84
C TRP A 194 -13.51 -4.54 3.01
N LEU A 195 -12.59 -5.47 3.28
CA LEU A 195 -11.38 -5.65 2.49
C LEU A 195 -11.69 -6.07 1.05
N PHE A 196 -12.72 -6.90 0.85
CA PHE A 196 -13.21 -7.23 -0.49
C PHE A 196 -13.78 -5.99 -1.20
N PHE A 197 -14.53 -5.14 -0.51
CA PHE A 197 -14.99 -3.86 -1.09
C PHE A 197 -13.84 -2.93 -1.44
N PHE A 198 -12.82 -2.80 -0.57
CA PHE A 198 -11.62 -2.03 -0.89
C PHE A 198 -10.86 -2.63 -2.07
N TRP A 199 -10.79 -3.96 -2.18
CA TRP A 199 -10.23 -4.64 -3.32
C TRP A 199 -10.98 -4.28 -4.61
N VAL A 200 -12.32 -4.38 -4.63
CA VAL A 200 -13.16 -3.96 -5.77
C VAL A 200 -12.83 -2.51 -6.14
N ILE A 201 -12.82 -1.60 -5.16
CA ILE A 201 -12.46 -0.20 -5.39
C ILE A 201 -11.08 -0.11 -6.06
N THR A 202 -10.03 -0.73 -5.51
CA THR A 202 -8.68 -0.68 -6.11
C THR A 202 -8.58 -1.25 -7.52
N VAL A 203 -9.43 -2.22 -7.89
CA VAL A 203 -9.46 -2.79 -9.24
C VAL A 203 -10.16 -1.86 -10.24
N PHE A 204 -11.22 -1.16 -9.82
CA PHE A 204 -12.05 -0.34 -10.71
C PHE A 204 -11.71 1.16 -10.71
N LEU A 205 -11.08 1.69 -9.65
CA LEU A 205 -10.66 3.10 -9.56
C LEU A 205 -9.71 3.55 -10.68
N PRO A 206 -8.75 2.73 -11.14
CA PRO A 206 -7.82 3.10 -12.20
C PRO A 206 -8.51 3.70 -13.43
N VAL A 207 -9.61 3.11 -13.89
CA VAL A 207 -10.34 3.52 -15.10
C VAL A 207 -10.90 4.94 -14.98
N THR A 208 -11.38 5.32 -13.79
CA THR A 208 -11.95 6.65 -13.54
C THR A 208 -10.89 7.70 -13.23
N PHE A 209 -9.77 7.31 -12.62
CA PHE A 209 -8.68 8.23 -12.27
C PHE A 209 -7.81 8.58 -13.47
N THR A 210 -7.48 7.61 -14.34
CA THR A 210 -6.69 7.86 -15.56
C THR A 210 -7.42 8.84 -16.48
N ASN A 211 -8.73 8.71 -16.65
CA ASN A 211 -9.51 9.61 -17.52
C ASN A 211 -9.52 11.07 -17.03
N LYS A 212 -9.32 11.31 -15.72
CA LYS A 212 -9.25 12.67 -15.17
C LYS A 212 -7.85 13.28 -15.22
N LEU A 213 -6.82 12.44 -15.18
CA LEU A 213 -5.42 12.87 -15.27
C LEU A 213 -4.96 13.04 -16.72
N ASN A 214 -5.57 12.30 -17.66
CA ASN A 214 -5.25 12.34 -19.09
C ASN A 214 -5.93 13.49 -19.84
N SER A 215 -5.88 14.71 -19.31
CA SER A 215 -6.27 15.90 -20.07
C SER A 215 -5.01 16.65 -20.49
N PRO A 216 -4.24 16.16 -21.47
CA PRO A 216 -3.10 16.92 -21.98
C PRO A 216 -3.60 18.26 -22.49
N LYS A 217 -2.95 19.33 -22.04
CA LYS A 217 -3.11 20.64 -22.67
C LYS A 217 -2.45 20.56 -24.05
N GLU A 218 -3.04 21.24 -25.01
CA GLU A 218 -2.50 21.28 -26.38
C GLU A 218 -1.03 21.76 -26.35
N GLY A 219 -0.11 20.92 -26.86
CA GLY A 219 1.33 21.19 -26.86
C GLY A 219 2.16 20.56 -25.72
N ASP A 220 1.55 19.83 -24.78
CA ASP A 220 2.30 19.05 -23.77
C ASP A 220 2.62 17.62 -24.24
N ILE A 221 3.71 17.07 -23.69
CA ILE A 221 4.17 15.70 -23.95
C ILE A 221 3.13 14.71 -23.43
N ASP A 222 2.76 13.72 -24.25
CA ASP A 222 1.80 12.71 -23.87
C ASP A 222 2.37 11.78 -22.79
N THR A 223 1.88 11.95 -21.56
CA THR A 223 2.27 11.14 -20.39
C THR A 223 1.21 10.09 -20.03
N THR A 224 0.23 9.88 -20.91
CA THR A 224 -0.93 8.99 -20.67
C THR A 224 -0.49 7.57 -20.30
N GLU A 225 0.44 6.98 -21.04
CA GLU A 225 0.90 5.61 -20.79
C GLU A 225 1.77 5.50 -19.53
N LEU A 226 2.53 6.54 -19.19
CA LEU A 226 3.25 6.61 -17.92
C LEU A 226 2.29 6.63 -16.73
N ILE A 227 1.24 7.46 -16.79
CA ILE A 227 0.22 7.53 -15.74
C ILE A 227 -0.50 6.19 -15.61
N LYS A 228 -0.90 5.56 -16.71
CA LYS A 228 -1.51 4.21 -16.69
C LYS A 228 -0.59 3.17 -16.08
N SER A 229 0.69 3.17 -16.44
CA SER A 229 1.69 2.26 -15.91
C SER A 229 1.92 2.45 -14.41
N ALA A 230 1.96 3.69 -13.94
CA ALA A 230 2.07 4.01 -12.51
C ALA A 230 0.84 3.55 -11.71
N VAL A 231 -0.36 3.80 -12.23
CA VAL A 231 -1.61 3.33 -11.61
C VAL A 231 -1.65 1.80 -11.57
N LYS A 232 -1.25 1.13 -12.65
CA LYS A 232 -1.13 -0.32 -12.73
C LYS A 232 -0.11 -0.87 -11.72
N ALA A 233 1.01 -0.17 -11.49
CA ALA A 233 1.98 -0.53 -10.46
C ALA A 233 1.36 -0.52 -9.07
N ILE A 234 0.65 0.56 -8.71
CA ILE A 234 -0.06 0.68 -7.43
C ILE A 234 -1.12 -0.43 -7.30
N GLN A 235 -1.90 -0.69 -8.35
CA GLN A 235 -2.91 -1.74 -8.35
C GLN A 235 -2.29 -3.13 -8.13
N ASN A 236 -1.23 -3.48 -8.88
CA ASN A 236 -0.52 -4.74 -8.75
C ASN A 236 0.12 -4.92 -7.38
N LEU A 237 0.53 -3.81 -6.77
CA LEU A 237 1.16 -3.80 -5.46
C LEU A 237 0.14 -4.02 -4.33
N ILE A 238 -1.03 -3.37 -4.39
CA ILE A 238 -2.02 -3.37 -3.29
C ILE A 238 -3.06 -4.49 -3.43
N SER A 239 -3.56 -4.73 -4.64
CA SER A 239 -4.73 -5.58 -4.91
C SER A 239 -4.60 -7.01 -4.39
N PRO A 240 -3.46 -7.72 -4.59
CA PRO A 240 -3.31 -9.09 -4.11
C PRO A 240 -3.38 -9.21 -2.58
N TYR A 241 -2.87 -8.21 -1.85
CA TYR A 241 -2.89 -8.20 -0.39
C TYR A 241 -4.30 -7.96 0.15
N MET A 242 -5.04 -7.02 -0.45
CA MET A 242 -6.44 -6.76 -0.09
C MET A 242 -7.29 -8.03 -0.23
N LEU A 243 -7.24 -8.65 -1.42
CA LEU A 243 -8.02 -9.86 -1.69
C LEU A 243 -7.54 -11.05 -0.86
N GLY A 244 -6.23 -11.26 -0.77
CA GLY A 244 -5.65 -12.36 0.01
C GLY A 244 -6.06 -12.28 1.48
N THR A 245 -5.95 -11.11 2.11
CA THR A 245 -6.38 -10.93 3.51
C THR A 245 -7.90 -11.02 3.67
N ALA A 246 -8.68 -10.51 2.71
CA ALA A 246 -10.13 -10.70 2.71
C ALA A 246 -10.50 -12.20 2.73
N ILE A 247 -9.85 -13.02 1.90
CA ILE A 247 -10.06 -14.48 1.84
C ILE A 247 -9.66 -15.13 3.16
N VAL A 248 -8.48 -14.81 3.71
CA VAL A 248 -8.00 -15.37 4.98
C VAL A 248 -9.00 -15.09 6.11
N PHE A 249 -9.48 -13.85 6.25
CA PHE A 249 -10.49 -13.53 7.26
C PHE A 249 -11.83 -14.20 7.00
N GLY A 250 -12.23 -14.37 5.74
CA GLY A 250 -13.41 -15.15 5.36
C GLY A 250 -13.30 -16.62 5.79
N VAL A 251 -12.14 -17.24 5.56
CA VAL A 251 -11.85 -18.62 5.99
C VAL A 251 -11.87 -18.73 7.52
N ILE A 252 -11.23 -17.81 8.24
CA ILE A 252 -11.26 -17.79 9.71
C ILE A 252 -12.70 -17.69 10.21
N ALA A 253 -13.52 -16.80 9.63
CA ALA A 253 -14.94 -16.68 9.98
C ALA A 253 -15.72 -17.98 9.73
N ALA A 254 -15.49 -18.64 8.58
CA ALA A 254 -16.11 -19.92 8.24
C ALA A 254 -15.69 -21.04 9.21
N VAL A 255 -14.39 -21.15 9.52
CA VAL A 255 -13.86 -22.14 10.48
C VAL A 255 -14.47 -21.92 11.87
N LEU A 256 -14.53 -20.68 12.35
CA LEU A 256 -15.16 -20.36 13.65
C LEU A 256 -16.66 -20.71 13.67
N TYR A 257 -17.35 -20.52 12.54
CA TYR A 257 -18.75 -20.91 12.38
C TYR A 257 -18.92 -22.44 12.42
N ILE A 258 -18.06 -23.19 11.71
CA ILE A 258 -18.04 -24.65 11.69
C ILE A 258 -17.74 -25.20 13.09
N LEU A 259 -16.68 -24.71 13.75
CA LEU A 259 -16.30 -25.13 15.10
C LEU A 259 -17.45 -24.94 16.09
N ARG A 260 -18.20 -23.85 15.99
CA ARG A 260 -19.40 -23.64 16.81
C ARG A 260 -20.47 -24.72 16.57
N LYS A 261 -20.66 -25.17 15.34
CA LYS A 261 -21.65 -26.20 14.98
C LYS A 261 -21.27 -27.57 15.55
N TYR A 262 -19.97 -27.88 15.62
CA TYR A 262 -19.46 -29.19 16.02
C TYR A 262 -18.97 -29.30 17.47
N ILE A 263 -18.73 -28.18 18.17
CA ILE A 263 -18.49 -28.23 19.62
C ILE A 263 -19.80 -28.63 20.30
N PRO A 264 -19.87 -29.83 20.93
CA PRO A 264 -21.11 -30.31 21.51
C PRO A 264 -21.58 -29.36 22.61
N LYS A 265 -22.89 -29.05 22.63
CA LYS A 265 -23.55 -28.32 23.73
C LYS A 265 -23.53 -29.10 25.07
N ASN A 266 -22.78 -30.21 25.15
CA ASN A 266 -22.63 -31.07 26.30
C ASN A 266 -21.69 -30.43 27.34
N LYS A 267 -22.20 -29.43 28.06
CA LYS A 267 -21.77 -29.02 29.43
C LYS A 267 -22.64 -27.87 30.00
N GLN A 268 -23.92 -27.77 29.61
CA GLN A 268 -24.82 -26.72 30.13
C GLN A 268 -26.17 -27.24 30.70
N GLY A 269 -26.27 -28.53 30.99
CA GLY A 269 -27.53 -29.14 31.47
C GLY A 269 -27.42 -30.03 32.72
N ALA A 270 -26.37 -29.92 33.53
CA ALA A 270 -26.22 -30.73 34.75
C ALA A 270 -26.09 -29.85 36.00
N SER A 271 -27.11 -29.03 36.24
CA SER A 271 -27.44 -28.46 37.56
C SER A 271 -28.85 -27.86 37.47
N GLN A 272 -29.82 -28.73 37.20
CA GLN A 272 -31.16 -28.51 37.73
C GLN A 272 -31.29 -29.48 38.89
N SER A 273 -30.89 -29.03 40.08
CA SER A 273 -31.30 -29.70 41.31
C SER A 273 -32.83 -29.79 41.33
N PRO A 274 -33.43 -30.95 41.65
CA PRO A 274 -34.88 -31.04 41.79
C PRO A 274 -35.31 -30.07 42.88
N LYS A 275 -36.28 -29.18 42.57
CA LYS A 275 -36.97 -28.38 43.57
C LYS A 275 -37.61 -29.33 44.60
N PRO A 276 -37.42 -29.13 45.92
CA PRO A 276 -38.21 -29.84 46.90
C PRO A 276 -39.67 -29.40 46.74
N GLN A 277 -40.56 -30.37 46.52
CA GLN A 277 -42.01 -30.13 46.66
C GLN A 277 -42.28 -29.80 48.13
N SER A 278 -42.69 -28.56 48.38
CA SER A 278 -43.28 -28.17 49.66
C SER A 278 -44.63 -28.87 49.80
N ALA A 279 -44.69 -29.92 50.61
CA ALA A 279 -45.95 -30.42 51.13
C ALA A 279 -46.52 -29.37 52.11
N SER A 280 -47.55 -28.65 51.64
CA SER A 280 -48.42 -27.85 52.50
C SER A 280 -49.33 -28.80 53.27
N LYS A 281 -49.33 -28.69 54.60
CA LYS A 281 -50.31 -29.35 55.47
C LYS A 281 -51.71 -28.78 55.23
N ALA A 282 -52.70 -29.67 55.22
CA ALA A 282 -53.98 -29.54 55.93
C ALA A 282 -54.34 -30.93 56.45
#